data_AF-A0A0B2S4A6-F1
#
_entry.id   AF-A0A0B2S4A6-F1
#
_cell.length_a   1.000
_cell.length_b   1.000
_cell.length_c   1.000
_cell.angle_alpha   90.00
_cell.angle_beta   90.00
_cell.angle_gamma   90.00
#
_symmetry.space_group_name_H-M   'P 1'
#
loop_
_entity.id
_entity.type
_entity.pdbx_description
1 polymer ?
#
loop_
_entity_poly.entity_id
_entity_poly.type
_entity_poly.pdbx_seq_one_letter_code
_entity_poly.pdbx_strand_id
1 'polypeptide(L)'
;MHHSLVKALFTEQDQNTQASVVLCLASTIDRLDLTRLSKLLSRFKKLLKRDDFKVKPVLLTLVESIVAAGGASDPAQLKSLIPCLVEALSSEDWATRKAAAETLVVGGCRRGEGFLIGV
;
A
#
# COMPACT_ATOMS: atom_id res chain seq x y z
N MET A 1 5.50 8.95 -17.30
CA MET A 1 5.81 9.67 -16.04
C MET A 1 5.81 8.80 -14.77
N HIS A 2 4.93 7.79 -14.59
CA HIS A 2 4.85 7.02 -13.33
C HIS A 2 6.10 6.20 -12.94
N HIS A 3 6.92 5.74 -13.89
CA HIS A 3 8.15 4.99 -13.57
C HIS A 3 9.18 5.85 -12.81
N SER A 4 9.16 7.17 -13.01
CA SER A 4 10.09 8.10 -12.36
C SER A 4 9.77 8.27 -10.87
N LEU A 5 8.48 8.42 -10.52
CA LEU A 5 8.03 8.59 -9.13
C LEU A 5 8.28 7.34 -8.29
N VAL A 6 8.00 6.17 -8.85
CA VAL A 6 8.31 4.90 -8.18
C VAL A 6 9.82 4.80 -7.93
N LYS A 7 10.66 5.14 -8.91
CA LYS A 7 12.12 5.10 -8.75
C LYS A 7 12.60 6.13 -7.71
N ALA A 8 12.05 7.35 -7.71
CA ALA A 8 12.32 8.39 -6.72
C ALA A 8 12.03 7.92 -5.29
N LEU A 9 10.94 7.16 -5.09
CA LEU A 9 10.62 6.56 -3.79
C LEU A 9 11.69 5.57 -3.28
N PHE A 10 12.41 4.89 -4.18
CA PHE A 10 13.49 3.96 -3.82
C PHE A 10 14.88 4.62 -3.75
N THR A 11 15.06 5.79 -4.38
CA THR A 11 16.37 6.47 -4.47
C THR A 11 16.51 7.67 -3.53
N GLU A 12 15.44 8.37 -3.21
CA GLU A 12 15.49 9.53 -2.30
C GLU A 12 15.52 9.08 -0.85
N GLN A 13 16.44 9.63 -0.05
CA GLN A 13 16.67 9.25 1.36
C GLN A 13 15.89 10.15 2.34
N ASP A 14 15.38 11.29 1.88
CA ASP A 14 14.63 12.24 2.70
C ASP A 14 13.18 11.78 2.93
N GLN A 15 12.79 11.67 4.20
CA GLN A 15 11.48 11.13 4.60
C GLN A 15 10.32 12.02 4.14
N ASN A 16 10.51 13.34 4.09
CA ASN A 16 9.47 14.29 3.66
C ASN A 16 9.25 14.20 2.14
N THR A 17 10.34 14.03 1.39
CA THR A 17 10.31 13.82 -0.06
C THR A 17 9.68 12.48 -0.40
N GLN A 18 10.07 11.40 0.30
CA GLN A 18 9.43 10.09 0.15
C GLN A 18 7.92 10.16 0.44
N ALA A 19 7.51 10.86 1.51
CA ALA A 19 6.10 11.01 1.85
C ALA A 19 5.30 11.74 0.76
N SER A 20 5.85 12.81 0.21
CA SER A 20 5.23 13.61 -0.85
C SER A 20 5.10 12.81 -2.16
N VAL A 21 6.13 12.05 -2.53
CA VAL A 21 6.12 11.17 -3.71
C VAL A 21 5.08 10.06 -3.55
N VAL A 22 4.94 9.48 -2.35
CA VAL A 22 3.93 8.46 -2.06
C VAL A 22 2.52 9.03 -2.18
N LEU A 23 2.23 10.20 -1.62
CA LEU A 23 0.92 10.83 -1.74
C LEU A 23 0.58 11.19 -3.20
N CYS A 24 1.57 11.65 -3.96
CA CYS A 24 1.42 11.88 -5.39
C CYS A 24 1.18 10.57 -6.17
N LEU A 25 1.84 9.49 -5.77
CA LEU A 25 1.56 8.17 -6.33
C LEU A 25 0.14 7.73 -6.01
N ALA A 26 -0.34 7.94 -4.78
CA ALA A 26 -1.67 7.52 -4.33
C ALA A 26 -2.79 8.10 -5.20
N SER A 27 -2.73 9.39 -5.53
CA SER A 27 -3.72 10.03 -6.43
C SER A 27 -3.62 9.57 -7.89
N THR A 28 -2.53 8.91 -8.27
CA THR A 28 -2.37 8.34 -9.61
C THR A 28 -2.67 6.85 -9.69
N ILE A 29 -2.91 6.18 -8.56
CA ILE A 29 -3.24 4.76 -8.50
C ILE A 29 -4.48 4.44 -9.35
N ASP A 30 -5.48 5.32 -9.36
CA ASP A 30 -6.70 5.14 -10.17
C ASP A 30 -6.43 5.10 -11.68
N ARG A 31 -5.24 5.52 -12.12
CA ARG A 31 -4.82 5.55 -13.53
C ARG A 31 -3.87 4.40 -13.89
N LEU A 32 -3.61 3.48 -12.95
CA LEU A 32 -2.67 2.37 -13.09
C LEU A 32 -3.43 1.05 -13.29
N ASP A 33 -2.96 0.22 -14.23
CA ASP A 33 -3.55 -1.11 -14.47
C ASP A 33 -3.31 -2.07 -13.29
N LEU A 34 -4.23 -3.03 -13.10
CA LEU A 34 -4.18 -4.03 -12.02
C LEU A 34 -2.86 -4.83 -12.00
N THR A 35 -2.26 -5.10 -13.16
CA THR A 35 -0.95 -5.77 -13.30
C THR A 35 0.20 -4.91 -12.80
N ARG A 36 0.10 -3.58 -12.91
CA ARG A 36 1.12 -2.64 -12.41
C ARG A 36 0.97 -2.45 -10.92
N LEU A 37 -0.26 -2.37 -10.43
CA LEU A 37 -0.59 -2.27 -9.01
C LEU A 37 -0.12 -3.49 -8.23
N SER A 38 -0.39 -4.70 -8.71
CA SER A 38 0.08 -5.94 -8.10
C SER A 38 1.62 -6.04 -8.03
N LYS A 39 2.31 -5.57 -9.08
CA LYS A 39 3.78 -5.49 -9.10
C LYS A 39 4.34 -4.47 -8.11
N LEU A 40 3.62 -3.36 -7.87
CA LEU A 40 3.99 -2.36 -6.86
C LEU A 40 3.74 -2.90 -5.45
N LEU A 41 2.59 -3.52 -5.20
CA LEU A 41 2.23 -4.11 -3.92
C LEU A 41 3.25 -5.16 -3.45
N SER A 42 3.69 -6.02 -4.37
CA SER A 42 4.72 -7.02 -4.07
C SER A 42 6.10 -6.41 -3.79
N ARG A 43 6.44 -5.25 -4.38
CA ARG A 43 7.66 -4.49 -4.02
C ARG A 43 7.52 -3.80 -2.66
N PHE A 44 6.37 -3.21 -2.35
CA PHE A 44 6.12 -2.55 -1.07
C PHE A 44 6.10 -3.52 0.08
N LYS A 45 5.55 -4.72 -0.10
CA LYS A 45 5.66 -5.79 0.89
C LYS A 45 7.11 -6.14 1.23
N LYS A 46 8.02 -6.13 0.25
CA LYS A 46 9.46 -6.35 0.51
C LYS A 46 10.10 -5.19 1.29
N LEU A 47 9.64 -3.96 1.08
CA LEU A 47 10.11 -2.79 1.82
C LEU A 47 9.58 -2.77 3.26
N LEU A 48 8.31 -3.11 3.49
CA LEU A 48 7.71 -3.14 4.83
C LEU A 48 8.40 -4.12 5.77
N LYS A 49 8.95 -5.22 5.21
CA LYS A 49 9.75 -6.20 5.95
C LYS A 49 11.16 -5.73 6.32
N ARG A 50 11.61 -4.56 5.85
CA ARG A 50 12.92 -4.01 6.23
C ARG A 50 12.76 -3.16 7.48
N ASP A 51 13.49 -3.51 8.54
CA ASP A 51 13.44 -2.77 9.79
C ASP A 51 13.98 -1.35 9.69
N ASP A 52 14.97 -1.12 8.82
CA ASP A 52 15.59 0.19 8.61
C ASP A 52 14.69 1.19 7.85
N PHE A 53 13.51 0.77 7.39
CA PHE A 53 12.64 1.60 6.56
C PHE A 53 11.81 2.54 7.44
N LYS A 54 12.20 3.81 7.52
CA LYS A 54 11.57 4.80 8.42
C LYS A 54 10.29 5.45 7.88
N VAL A 55 9.89 5.20 6.63
CA VAL A 55 8.62 5.69 6.06
C VAL A 55 7.57 4.59 5.90
N LYS A 56 7.64 3.55 6.76
CA LYS A 56 6.60 2.53 6.95
C LYS A 56 5.17 3.09 6.99
N PRO A 57 4.84 4.16 7.74
CA PRO A 57 3.44 4.62 7.82
C PRO A 57 2.92 5.14 6.49
N VAL A 58 3.72 5.95 5.79
CA VAL A 58 3.33 6.52 4.50
C VAL A 58 3.22 5.41 3.44
N LEU A 59 4.10 4.42 3.49
CA LEU A 59 4.04 3.25 2.61
C LEU A 59 2.77 2.41 2.83
N LEU A 60 2.31 2.28 4.08
CA LEU A 60 1.06 1.58 4.40
C LEU A 60 -0.16 2.31 3.82
N THR A 61 -0.22 3.64 3.91
CA THR A 61 -1.28 4.45 3.24
C THR A 61 -1.28 4.25 1.72
N LEU A 62 -0.10 4.06 1.10
CA LEU A 62 -0.04 3.74 -0.33
C LEU A 62 -0.58 2.34 -0.63
N VAL A 63 -0.25 1.36 0.21
CA VAL A 63 -0.77 0.00 0.10
C VAL A 63 -2.29 -0.01 0.28
N GLU A 64 -2.81 0.75 1.24
CA GLU A 64 -4.25 0.98 1.40
C GLU A 64 -4.88 1.51 0.11
N SER A 65 -4.30 2.56 -0.48
CA SER A 65 -4.79 3.15 -1.73
C SER A 65 -4.76 2.12 -2.89
N ILE A 66 -3.71 1.29 -2.99
CA ILE A 66 -3.64 0.20 -3.98
C ILE A 66 -4.75 -0.84 -3.72
N VAL A 67 -4.91 -1.25 -2.46
CA VAL A 67 -5.95 -2.19 -2.06
C VAL A 67 -7.33 -1.62 -2.32
N ALA A 68 -7.53 -0.30 -2.15
CA ALA A 68 -8.76 0.44 -2.44
C ALA A 68 -9.04 0.62 -3.94
N ALA A 69 -8.02 0.69 -4.80
CA ALA A 69 -8.21 0.75 -6.24
C ALA A 69 -8.37 -0.62 -6.93
N GLY A 70 -8.18 -1.72 -6.20
CA GLY A 70 -8.40 -3.08 -6.71
C GLY A 70 -7.11 -3.81 -7.03
N GLY A 71 -5.95 -3.25 -6.69
CA GLY A 71 -4.65 -3.89 -6.92
C GLY A 71 -4.45 -5.23 -6.18
N ALA A 72 -5.32 -5.54 -5.22
CA ALA A 72 -5.37 -6.81 -4.51
C ALA A 72 -6.54 -7.72 -4.97
N SER A 73 -6.92 -7.66 -6.26
CA SER A 73 -7.90 -8.60 -6.85
C SER A 73 -7.50 -10.07 -6.72
N ASP A 74 -6.20 -10.35 -6.55
CA ASP A 74 -5.72 -11.69 -6.26
C ASP A 74 -5.81 -11.98 -4.74
N PRO A 75 -6.66 -12.94 -4.33
CA PRO A 75 -6.87 -13.25 -2.92
C PRO A 75 -5.63 -13.84 -2.24
N ALA A 76 -4.69 -14.45 -2.97
CA ALA A 76 -3.43 -14.94 -2.41
C ALA A 76 -2.49 -13.76 -2.09
N GLN A 77 -2.49 -12.71 -2.91
CA GLN A 77 -1.72 -11.49 -2.65
C GLN A 77 -2.19 -10.79 -1.37
N LEU A 78 -3.51 -10.63 -1.20
CA LEU A 78 -4.10 -10.06 0.01
C LEU A 78 -3.82 -10.93 1.25
N LYS A 79 -4.03 -12.25 1.17
CA LYS A 79 -3.68 -13.19 2.26
C LYS A 79 -2.21 -13.09 2.66
N SER A 80 -1.33 -12.87 1.69
CA SER A 80 0.10 -12.73 1.94
C SER A 80 0.48 -11.37 2.57
N LEU A 81 -0.38 -10.36 2.46
CA LEU A 81 -0.18 -9.03 3.01
C LEU A 81 -0.62 -8.97 4.48
N ILE A 82 -1.64 -9.73 4.88
CA ILE A 82 -2.16 -9.78 6.25
C ILE A 82 -1.06 -9.98 7.30
N PRO A 83 -0.14 -10.97 7.18
CA PRO A 83 0.94 -11.12 8.15
C PRO A 83 1.86 -9.89 8.27
N CYS A 84 2.16 -9.21 7.16
CA CYS A 84 2.95 -7.98 7.19
C CYS A 84 2.20 -6.82 7.88
N LEU A 85 0.88 -6.72 7.71
CA LEU A 85 0.07 -5.71 8.38
C LEU A 85 -0.04 -5.99 9.88
N VAL A 86 -0.19 -7.26 10.27
CA VAL A 86 -0.21 -7.69 11.68
C VAL A 86 1.13 -7.40 12.36
N GLU A 87 2.25 -7.63 11.67
CA GLU A 87 3.58 -7.26 12.15
C GLU A 87 3.70 -5.73 12.31
N ALA A 88 3.18 -4.95 11.36
CA ALA A 88 3.17 -3.48 11.44
C ALA A 88 2.29 -2.94 12.61
N LEU A 89 1.25 -3.66 13.04
CA LEU A 89 0.48 -3.33 14.24
C LEU A 89 1.31 -3.44 15.53
N SER A 90 2.37 -4.24 15.51
CA SER A 90 3.31 -4.39 16.63
C SER A 90 4.43 -3.34 16.60
N SER A 91 4.38 -2.38 15.68
CA SER A 91 5.39 -1.32 15.57
C SER A 91 5.28 -0.30 16.71
N GLU A 92 6.43 0.19 17.18
CA GLU A 92 6.54 1.27 18.18
C GLU A 92 5.96 2.60 17.68
N ASP A 93 5.94 2.79 16.36
CA ASP A 93 5.45 4.00 15.70
C ASP A 93 3.92 4.00 15.60
N TRP A 94 3.28 5.01 16.21
CA TRP A 94 1.82 5.16 16.22
C TRP A 94 1.21 5.29 14.82
N ALA A 95 1.85 6.07 13.93
CA ALA A 95 1.34 6.28 12.59
C ALA A 95 1.37 4.97 11.79
N THR A 96 2.37 4.12 12.02
CA THR A 96 2.48 2.79 11.42
C THR A 96 1.36 1.88 11.89
N ARG A 97 1.05 1.87 13.20
CA ARG A 97 -0.08 1.10 13.74
C ARG A 97 -1.42 1.54 13.15
N LYS A 98 -1.65 2.86 13.08
CA LYS A 98 -2.89 3.42 12.53
C LYS A 98 -3.08 3.03 11.06
N ALA A 99 -2.06 3.27 10.23
CA ALA A 99 -2.12 2.96 8.80
C ALA A 99 -2.28 1.46 8.52
N ALA A 100 -1.67 0.60 9.36
CA ALA A 100 -1.84 -0.85 9.26
C ALA A 100 -3.29 -1.29 9.56
N ALA A 101 -3.91 -0.71 10.60
CA ALA A 101 -5.30 -0.97 10.94
C ALA A 101 -6.26 -0.51 9.83
N GLU A 102 -6.07 0.71 9.31
CA GLU A 102 -6.86 1.26 8.20
C GLU A 102 -6.77 0.36 6.95
N THR A 103 -5.56 -0.08 6.59
CA THR A 103 -5.35 -1.01 5.47
C THR A 103 -6.10 -2.34 5.66
N LEU A 104 -6.12 -2.89 6.88
CA LEU A 104 -6.85 -4.13 7.19
C LEU A 104 -8.37 -3.93 7.08
N VAL A 105 -8.90 -2.79 7.51
CA VAL A 105 -10.32 -2.44 7.40
C VAL A 105 -10.74 -2.30 5.93
N VAL A 106 -9.95 -1.60 5.12
CA VAL A 106 -10.19 -1.43 3.68
C VAL A 106 -10.17 -2.78 2.95
N GLY A 107 -9.21 -3.65 3.27
CA GLY A 107 -9.15 -5.02 2.73
C GLY A 107 -10.32 -5.91 3.17
N GLY A 108 -10.96 -5.60 4.30
CA GLY A 108 -12.12 -6.32 4.83
C GLY A 108 -13.46 -5.91 4.18
N CYS A 109 -13.68 -4.61 3.98
CA CYS A 109 -14.95 -4.06 3.49
C CYS A 109 -15.30 -4.54 2.06
N ARG A 110 -14.27 -4.75 1.22
CA ARG A 110 -14.40 -5.20 -0.17
C ARG A 110 -14.85 -6.65 -0.37
N ARG A 111 -14.98 -7.43 0.70
CA ARG A 111 -15.61 -8.77 0.62
C ARG A 111 -17.13 -8.69 0.48
N GLY A 112 -17.73 -7.50 0.62
CA GLY A 112 -19.17 -7.26 0.50
C GLY A 112 -19.63 -6.57 -0.80
N GLU A 113 -18.73 -6.07 -1.66
CA GLU A 113 -19.12 -5.23 -2.81
C GLU A 113 -18.76 -5.89 -4.15
N GLY A 114 -19.21 -7.12 -4.32
CA GLY A 114 -19.36 -7.79 -5.61
C GLY A 114 -20.83 -7.92 -6.04
N PHE A 115 -21.77 -7.22 -5.38
CA PHE A 115 -23.21 -7.41 -5.62
C PHE A 115 -23.99 -6.13 -6.03
N LEU A 116 -23.36 -4.97 -6.18
CA LEU A 116 -24.07 -3.76 -6.65
C LEU A 116 -23.27 -2.94 -7.69
N ILE A 117 -22.90 -3.61 -8.78
CA ILE A 117 -22.79 -2.96 -10.10
C ILE A 117 -23.21 -4.02 -11.11
N GLY A 118 -24.52 -4.24 -11.16
CA GLY A 118 -25.17 -5.31 -11.90
C GLY A 118 -26.68 -5.30 -11.69
N VAL A 119 -27.30 -4.11 -11.65
CA VAL A 119 -28.72 -3.89 -11.96
C VAL A 119 -28.84 -2.52 -12.63
#